data_AF-A0A6J7IDL6-F1
#
_entry.id   AF-A0A6J7IDL6-F1
#
_cell.length_a   1.000
_cell.length_b   1.000
_cell.length_c   1.000
_cell.angle_alpha   90.00
_cell.angle_beta   90.00
_cell.angle_gamma   90.00
#
_symmetry.space_group_name_H-M   'P 1'
#
loop_
_entity.id
_entity.type
_entity.pdbx_description
1 polymer ?
#
loop_
_entity_poly.entity_id
_entity_poly.type
_entity_poly.pdbx_seq_one_letter_code
_entity_poly.pdbx_strand_id
1 'polypeptide(L)' 'MPIEELQKRGILVDRDEDGYLLQIFTKPLVDRPTVFFEMIERHGSLGFGIGNFKALFEAIEREQDARGNF' A
#
# COMPACT_ATOMS: atom_id res chain seq x y z
N MET A 1 16.17 -2.95 7.32
CA MET A 1 16.48 -3.16 5.89
C MET A 1 16.98 -1.85 5.30
N PRO A 2 17.91 -1.86 4.33
CA PRO A 2 18.23 -0.68 3.52
C PRO A 2 16.99 -0.17 2.78
N ILE A 3 16.87 1.15 2.57
CA ILE A 3 15.70 1.77 1.90
C ILE A 3 15.56 1.27 0.46
N GLU A 4 16.68 1.03 -0.22
CA GLU A 4 16.71 0.56 -1.60
C GLU A 4 16.04 -0.80 -1.77
N GLU A 5 16.18 -1.69 -0.78
CA GLU A 5 15.54 -3.00 -0.78
C GLU A 5 14.03 -2.89 -0.55
N LEU A 6 13.59 -1.95 0.28
CA LEU A 6 12.16 -1.66 0.48
C LEU A 6 11.53 -1.16 -0.81
N GLN A 7 12.17 -0.18 -1.46
CA GLN A 7 11.71 0.40 -2.70
C GLN A 7 11.64 -0.64 -3.82
N LYS A 8 12.67 -1.49 -3.95
CA LYS A 8 12.71 -2.57 -4.95
C LYS A 8 11.57 -3.57 -4.79
N ARG A 9 11.10 -3.78 -3.56
CA ARG A 9 9.99 -4.69 -3.22
C ARG A 9 8.62 -4.01 -3.25
N GLY A 10 8.56 -2.69 -3.47
CA GLY A 10 7.32 -1.92 -3.40
C GLY A 10 6.77 -1.80 -1.98
N ILE A 11 7.62 -1.91 -0.96
CA ILE A 11 7.23 -1.73 0.44
C ILE A 11 7.19 -0.24 0.75
N LEU A 12 6.05 0.22 1.23
CA LEU A 12 5.79 1.58 1.64
C LEU A 12 6.14 1.76 3.12
N VAL A 13 6.57 2.96 3.49
CA VAL A 13 6.97 3.31 4.85
C VAL A 13 6.15 4.51 5.30
N ASP A 14 5.49 4.39 6.46
CA ASP A 14 4.84 5.52 7.13
C ASP A 14 5.34 5.63 8.58
N ARG A 15 5.30 6.83 9.15
CA ARG A 15 5.84 7.14 10.47
C ARG A 15 4.92 8.07 11.25
N ASP A 16 4.71 7.77 12.52
CA ASP A 16 4.03 8.63 13.48
C ASP A 16 4.93 8.94 14.70
N GLU A 17 4.34 9.53 15.74
CA GLU A 17 5.05 9.90 16.98
C GLU A 17 5.54 8.66 17.77
N ASP A 18 4.84 7.52 17.64
CA ASP A 18 5.08 6.30 18.41
C ASP A 18 6.00 5.31 17.68
N GLY A 19 6.22 5.48 16.37
CA GLY A 19 7.13 4.64 15.60
C GLY A 19 6.89 4.70 14.11
N TYR A 20 7.13 3.58 13.43
CA TYR A 20 6.91 3.46 11.99
C TYR A 20 6.25 2.14 11.63
N LEU A 21 5.72 2.07 10.42
CA LEU A 21 5.13 0.87 9.85
C LEU A 21 5.64 0.65 8.42
N LEU A 22 5.70 -0.61 8.03
CA LEU A 22 5.99 -1.06 6.68
C LEU A 22 4.74 -1.70 6.11
N GLN A 23 4.34 -1.31 4.90
CA GLN A 23 3.12 -1.79 4.24
C GLN A 23 3.41 -2.28 2.83
N ILE A 24 2.70 -3.32 2.40
CA ILE A 24 2.63 -3.73 1.01
C ILE A 24 1.21 -4.24 0.71
N PHE A 25 0.71 -3.88 -0.47
CA PHE A 25 -0.61 -4.27 -0.94
C PHE A 25 -0.50 -5.25 -2.10
N THR A 26 -1.37 -6.26 -2.13
CA THR A 26 -1.48 -7.13 -3.28
C THR A 26 -2.25 -6.42 -4.40
N LYS A 27 -2.07 -6.88 -5.64
CA LYS A 27 -3.06 -6.60 -6.68
C LYS A 27 -4.43 -7.15 -6.27
N PRO A 28 -5.53 -6.62 -6.84
CA PRO A 28 -6.85 -7.21 -6.63
C PRO A 28 -6.85 -8.69 -6.99
N LEU A 29 -7.54 -9.51 -6.18
CA LEU A 29 -7.57 -10.96 -6.33
C LEU A 29 -8.53 -11.44 -7.42
N VAL A 30 -9.48 -10.58 -7.80
CA VAL A 30 -10.52 -10.86 -8.78
C VAL A 30 -10.57 -9.74 -9.81
N ASP A 31 -11.11 -10.03 -11.00
CA ASP A 31 -11.11 -9.09 -12.13
C ASP A 31 -11.81 -7.77 -11.80
N ARG A 32 -12.82 -7.83 -10.92
CA ARG A 32 -13.44 -6.64 -10.33
C ARG A 32 -12.61 -6.20 -9.12
N PRO A 33 -12.08 -4.96 -9.08
CA PRO A 33 -11.12 -4.56 -8.04
C PRO A 33 -11.80 -4.22 -6.72
N THR A 34 -12.35 -5.23 -6.05
CA THR A 34 -13.11 -5.08 -4.80
C THR A 34 -12.39 -5.62 -3.58
N VAL A 35 -11.48 -6.59 -3.76
CA VAL A 35 -10.78 -7.26 -2.67
C VAL A 35 -9.29 -7.36 -2.98
N PHE A 36 -8.48 -6.93 -2.02
CA PHE A 36 -7.03 -7.05 -1.99
C PHE A 36 -6.58 -7.38 -0.56
N PHE A 37 -5.34 -7.81 -0.40
CA PHE A 37 -4.72 -7.99 0.90
C PHE A 37 -3.70 -6.89 1.16
N GLU A 38 -3.58 -6.55 2.44
CA GLU A 38 -2.52 -5.71 2.99
C GLU A 38 -1.66 -6.59 3.91
N MET A 39 -0.35 -6.46 3.78
CA MET A 39 0.58 -6.97 4.78
C MET A 39 1.27 -5.79 5.46
N ILE A 40 1.17 -5.77 6.79
CA ILE A 40 1.66 -4.69 7.64
C ILE A 40 2.61 -5.21 8.70
N GLU A 41 3.78 -4.59 8.82
CA GLU A 41 4.76 -4.82 9.88
C GLU A 41 4.88 -3.55 10.72
N ARG A 42 4.63 -3.67 12.03
CA ARG A 42 4.57 -2.52 12.95
C ARG A 42 5.81 -2.47 13.84
N HIS A 43 6.40 -1.27 13.91
CA HIS A 43 7.48 -0.93 14.83
C HIS A 43 7.04 0.27 15.68
N GLY A 44 6.14 0.03 16.63
CA GLY A 44 5.61 1.05 17.54
C GLY A 44 4.35 1.74 17.03
N SER A 45 4.31 2.13 15.76
CA SER A 45 3.16 2.83 15.17
C SER A 45 1.86 2.02 15.28
N LEU A 46 0.83 2.66 15.83
CA LEU A 46 -0.54 2.13 15.96
C LEU A 46 -1.48 2.62 14.86
N GLY A 47 -1.02 3.56 14.02
CA GLY A 47 -1.79 4.09 12.90
C GLY A 47 -2.03 3.09 11.76
N PHE A 48 -2.74 3.53 10.72
CA PHE A 48 -3.04 2.70 9.54
C PHE A 48 -2.24 3.09 8.30
N GLY A 49 -1.32 4.05 8.40
CA GLY A 49 -0.56 4.52 7.26
C GLY A 49 -1.44 5.25 6.23
N ILE A 50 -2.12 6.33 6.66
CA ILE A 50 -3.12 7.05 5.82
C ILE A 50 -2.50 7.52 4.49
N GLY A 51 -1.22 7.91 4.51
CA GLY A 51 -0.50 8.33 3.30
C GLY A 51 -0.37 7.20 2.28
N ASN A 52 -0.09 5.98 2.75
CA ASN A 52 0.04 4.79 1.90
C ASN A 52 -1.30 4.38 1.28
N PHE A 53 -2.39 4.57 2.01
CA PHE A 53 -3.73 4.23 1.52
C PHE A 53 -4.16 5.12 0.35
N LYS A 54 -3.86 6.43 0.40
CA LYS A 54 -4.14 7.35 -0.71
C LYS A 54 -3.36 6.96 -1.97
N ALA A 55 -2.07 6.67 -1.83
CA ALA A 55 -1.21 6.25 -2.95
C ALA A 55 -1.69 4.93 -3.58
N LEU A 56 -2.18 3.99 -2.76
CA LEU A 56 -2.78 2.74 -3.25
C LEU A 56 -4.04 3.02 -4.09
N PHE A 57 -4.95 3.84 -3.58
CA PHE A 57 -6.22 4.11 -4.27
C PHE A 57 -5.99 4.80 -5.62
N GLU A 58 -5.09 5.78 -5.67
CA GLU A 58 -4.70 6.45 -6.93
C GLU A 58 -4.04 5.49 -7.92
N ALA A 59 -3.29 4.49 -7.44
CA ALA A 59 -2.70 3.46 -8.31
C ALA A 59 -3.77 2.50 -8.87
N ILE A 60 -4.76 2.11 -8.06
CA ILE A 60 -5.89 1.27 -8.47
C ILE A 60 -6.76 2.01 -9.49
N GLU A 61 -7.13 3.26 -9.23
CA GLU A 61 -7.92 4.08 -10.15
C GLU A 61 -7.25 4.21 -11.51
N ARG A 62 -5.94 4.50 -11.53
CA ARG A 62 -5.16 4.56 -12.78
C ARG A 62 -5.17 3.24 -13.54
N GLU A 63 -5.14 2.10 -12.84
CA GLU A 63 -5.22 0.78 -13.45
C GLU A 63 -6.64 0.47 -13.97
N GLN A 64 -7.68 0.95 -13.30
CA GLN A 64 -9.07 0.82 -13.75
C GLN A 64 -9.35 1.66 -15.00
N ASP A 65 -8.89 2.92 -15.03
CA ASP A 65 -9.03 3.81 -16.19
C ASP A 65 -8.38 3.20 -17.44
N ALA A 66 -7.20 2.59 -17.28
CA ALA A 66 -6.51 1.90 -18.37
C ALA A 66 -7.28 0.66 -18.90
N ARG A 67 -8.16 0.07 -18.07
CA ARG A 67 -8.99 -1.09 -18.44
C ARG A 67 -10.37 -0.70 -19.01
N GLY A 68 -10.77 0.57 -18.94
CA GLY A 68 -11.97 1.10 -19.60
C GLY A 68 -13.30 0.80 -18.92
N ASN A 69 -13.31 0.42 -17.63
CA ASN A 69 -14.54 0.12 -16.90
C ASN A 69 -14.99 1.30 -16.02
N PHE A 70 -15.98 2.05 -16.51
CA PHE A 70 -16.91 2.84 -15.69
C PHE A 70 -18.25 2.11 -15.63
#